data_AF-A0A4U0TV90-F1
#
_entry.id   AF-A0A4U0TV90-F1
#
_cell.length_a   1.000
_cell.length_b   1.000
_cell.length_c   1.000
_cell.angle_alpha   90.00
_cell.angle_beta   90.00
_cell.angle_gamma   90.00
#
_symmetry.space_group_name_H-M   'P 1'
#
loop_
_entity.id
_entity.type
_entity.pdbx_description
1 polymer ?
#
loop_
_entity_poly.entity_id
_entity_poly.type
_entity_poly.pdbx_seq_one_letter_code
_entity_poly.pdbx_strand_id
1 'polypeptide(L)'
;MQVENGVNCLACRTYHTAGSCPLKQAGVESCNLCGMAHFGHARVCPHIQSETQVRAMLEALRHSNEPEHLVNEAKRYLRGLKGHLVQMKRQKEAKERAAREAEAASVFQAARAPLWKSAPTVHF
;
A
#
# COMPACT_ATOMS: atom_id res chain seq x y z
N MET A 1 -2.87 -39.30 -22.88
CA MET A 1 -1.81 -38.54 -23.56
C MET A 1 -0.69 -38.32 -22.53
N GLN A 2 0.39 -39.10 -22.60
CA GLN A 2 1.50 -39.00 -21.65
C GLN A 2 2.36 -37.80 -22.05
N VAL A 3 2.53 -36.86 -21.13
CA VAL A 3 3.41 -35.70 -21.33
C VAL A 3 4.82 -36.13 -20.91
N GLU A 4 5.72 -36.31 -21.87
CA GLU A 4 7.13 -36.60 -21.58
C GLU A 4 7.72 -35.46 -20.73
N ASN A 5 8.37 -35.80 -19.61
CA ASN A 5 8.91 -34.84 -18.62
C ASN A 5 7.87 -33.88 -17.98
N GLY A 6 6.65 -34.37 -17.73
CA GLY A 6 5.64 -33.61 -16.99
C GLY A 6 5.91 -33.54 -15.47
N VAL A 7 5.38 -32.49 -14.84
CA VAL A 7 5.47 -32.22 -13.41
C VAL A 7 4.08 -31.91 -12.87
N ASN A 8 3.78 -32.41 -11.67
CA ASN A 8 2.62 -31.96 -10.90
C ASN A 8 2.91 -30.56 -10.34
N CYS A 9 2.35 -29.53 -10.97
CA CYS A 9 2.66 -28.15 -10.62
C CYS A 9 1.95 -27.70 -9.34
N LEU A 10 2.70 -27.16 -8.37
CA LEU A 10 2.14 -26.65 -7.12
C LEU A 10 1.27 -25.39 -7.31
N ALA A 11 1.50 -24.62 -8.38
CA ALA A 11 0.77 -23.38 -8.64
C ALA A 11 -0.63 -23.64 -9.20
N CYS A 12 -0.73 -24.35 -10.34
CA CYS A 12 -2.02 -24.63 -10.99
C CYS A 12 -2.65 -25.96 -10.56
N ARG A 13 -1.93 -26.80 -9.81
CA ARG A 13 -2.37 -28.12 -9.33
C ARG A 13 -2.74 -29.10 -10.45
N THR A 14 -2.17 -28.93 -11.64
CA THR A 14 -2.32 -29.83 -12.78
C THR A 14 -0.97 -30.41 -13.23
N TYR A 15 -1.00 -31.55 -13.91
CA TYR A 15 0.18 -32.18 -14.51
C TYR A 15 0.43 -31.60 -15.91
N HIS A 16 1.61 -31.02 -16.14
CA HIS A 16 2.00 -30.45 -17.43
C HIS A 16 3.53 -30.40 -17.58
N THR A 17 4.06 -30.13 -18.78
CA THR A 17 5.50 -29.93 -19.00
C THR A 17 6.05 -28.77 -18.17
N ALA A 18 7.30 -28.90 -17.70
CA ALA A 18 7.99 -27.80 -17.03
C ALA A 18 8.04 -26.55 -17.94
N GLY A 19 7.79 -25.38 -17.35
CA GLY A 19 7.74 -24.11 -18.09
C GLY A 19 6.40 -23.79 -18.78
N SER A 20 5.53 -24.78 -19.00
CA SER A 20 4.24 -24.62 -19.69
C SER A 20 3.04 -24.48 -18.75
N CYS A 21 3.23 -23.96 -17.53
CA CYS A 21 2.13 -23.78 -16.59
C CYS A 21 1.01 -22.90 -17.21
N PRO A 22 -0.26 -23.34 -17.24
CA PRO A 22 -1.36 -22.56 -17.78
C PRO A 22 -1.50 -21.19 -17.12
N LEU A 23 -1.25 -21.10 -15.80
CA LEU A 23 -1.28 -19.83 -15.08
C LEU A 23 -0.14 -18.88 -15.49
N LYS A 24 1.02 -19.42 -15.89
CA LYS A 24 2.12 -18.61 -16.40
C LYS A 24 1.80 -18.08 -17.81
N GLN A 25 1.20 -18.92 -18.65
CA GLN A 25 0.84 -18.56 -20.02
C GLN A 25 -0.35 -17.59 -20.09
N ALA A 26 -1.30 -17.69 -19.15
CA ALA A 26 -2.45 -16.79 -19.05
C ALA A 26 -2.04 -15.32 -18.86
N GLY A 27 -0.82 -15.05 -18.39
CA GLY A 27 -0.33 -13.71 -18.15
C GLY A 27 -0.92 -13.10 -16.88
N VAL A 28 -0.83 -11.78 -16.78
CA VAL A 28 -1.34 -11.00 -15.64
C VAL A 28 -2.37 -10.00 -16.13
N GLU A 29 -3.39 -9.76 -15.31
CA GLU A 29 -4.33 -8.67 -15.55
C GLU A 29 -3.66 -7.35 -15.15
N SER A 30 -3.69 -6.38 -16.06
CA SER A 30 -3.19 -5.03 -15.82
C SER A 30 -4.34 -4.13 -15.38
N CYS A 31 -4.09 -3.28 -14.39
CA CYS A 31 -5.09 -2.31 -13.95
C CYS A 31 -5.34 -1.24 -15.02
N ASN A 32 -6.60 -0.99 -15.35
CA ASN A 32 -7.01 0.04 -16.32
C ASN A 32 -6.73 1.48 -15.87
N LEU A 33 -6.33 1.69 -14.62
CA LEU A 33 -5.93 3.02 -14.14
C LEU A 33 -4.43 3.25 -14.33
N CYS A 34 -3.58 2.36 -13.81
CA CYS A 34 -2.13 2.59 -13.75
C CYS A 34 -1.31 1.73 -14.71
N GLY A 35 -1.93 0.82 -15.47
CA GLY A 35 -1.28 -0.05 -16.45
C GLY A 35 -0.38 -1.16 -15.87
N MET A 36 -0.27 -1.27 -14.54
CA MET A 36 0.54 -2.26 -13.86
C MET A 36 -0.32 -3.39 -13.29
N ALA A 37 0.26 -4.59 -13.23
CA ALA A 37 -0.36 -5.71 -12.54
C ALA A 37 -0.29 -5.53 -11.02
N HIS A 38 -1.45 -5.53 -10.37
CA HIS A 38 -1.58 -5.54 -8.92
C HIS A 38 -2.87 -6.26 -8.51
N PHE A 39 -2.95 -6.72 -7.26
CA PHE A 39 -4.16 -7.39 -6.77
C PHE A 39 -5.35 -6.42 -6.67
N GLY A 40 -6.55 -6.86 -7.06
CA GLY A 40 -7.79 -6.08 -6.97
C GLY A 40 -8.44 -6.05 -5.58
N HIS A 41 -7.93 -6.85 -4.62
CA HIS A 41 -8.55 -6.99 -3.30
C HIS A 41 -8.29 -5.79 -2.36
N ALA A 42 -7.26 -4.98 -2.61
CA ALA A 42 -6.87 -3.88 -1.73
C ALA A 42 -6.62 -2.59 -2.51
N ARG A 43 -6.51 -1.46 -1.80
CA ARG A 43 -6.18 -0.14 -2.37
C ARG A 43 -4.69 -0.02 -2.70
N VAL A 44 -4.19 -0.91 -3.56
CA VAL A 44 -2.77 -1.00 -3.92
C VAL A 44 -2.41 -0.22 -5.18
N CYS A 45 -3.39 0.16 -6.01
CA CYS A 45 -3.13 0.99 -7.17
C CYS A 45 -2.48 2.33 -6.75
N PRO A 46 -1.31 2.71 -7.29
CA PRO A 46 -0.66 3.96 -6.89
C PRO A 46 -1.53 5.21 -7.14
N HIS A 47 -2.41 5.17 -8.16
CA HIS A 47 -3.31 6.28 -8.45
C HIS A 47 -4.36 6.52 -7.37
N ILE A 48 -4.88 5.46 -6.72
CA ILE A 48 -5.85 5.62 -5.63
C ILE A 48 -5.18 5.85 -4.27
N GLN A 49 -3.85 5.79 -4.20
CA GLN A 49 -3.07 6.17 -3.01
C GLN A 49 -2.63 7.65 -3.04
N SER A 50 -2.75 8.33 -4.18
CA SER A 50 -2.36 9.73 -4.34
C SER A 50 -3.58 10.65 -4.24
N GLU A 51 -3.58 11.54 -3.24
CA GLU A 51 -4.67 12.51 -3.08
C GLU A 51 -4.83 13.42 -4.31
N THR A 52 -3.72 13.88 -4.88
CA THR A 52 -3.72 14.72 -6.09
C THR A 52 -4.33 13.98 -7.27
N GLN A 53 -3.98 12.70 -7.45
CA GLN A 53 -4.54 11.89 -8.53
C GLN A 53 -6.04 11.65 -8.32
N VAL A 54 -6.47 11.34 -7.09
CA VAL A 54 -7.90 11.17 -6.78
C VAL A 54 -8.70 12.45 -7.07
N ARG A 55 -8.14 13.63 -6.82
CA ARG A 55 -8.76 14.90 -7.21
C ARG A 55 -8.88 15.05 -8.72
N ALA A 56 -7.85 14.69 -9.48
CA ALA A 56 -7.90 14.71 -10.95
C ALA A 56 -8.94 13.71 -11.49
N MET A 57 -9.07 12.52 -10.89
CA MET A 57 -10.09 11.53 -11.25
C MET A 57 -11.51 12.05 -10.98
N LEU A 58 -11.74 12.75 -9.86
CA LEU A 58 -13.02 13.38 -9.57
C LEU A 58 -13.40 14.45 -10.60
N GLU A 59 -12.41 15.21 -11.09
CA GLU A 59 -12.61 16.18 -12.17
C GLU A 59 -12.93 15.48 -13.49
N ALA A 60 -12.20 14.42 -13.85
CA ALA A 60 -12.46 13.63 -15.05
C ALA A 60 -13.88 13.06 -15.10
N LEU A 61 -14.42 12.59 -13.96
CA LEU A 61 -15.79 12.09 -13.85
C LEU A 61 -16.89 13.16 -14.09
N ARG A 62 -16.54 14.45 -14.21
CA ARG A 62 -17.50 15.49 -14.63
C ARG A 62 -17.75 15.47 -16.13
N HIS A 63 -16.82 14.91 -16.89
CA HIS A 63 -16.82 14.87 -18.35
C HIS A 63 -17.02 13.44 -18.88
N SER A 64 -17.38 12.48 -18.02
CA SER A 64 -17.67 11.10 -18.44
C SER A 64 -19.02 11.03 -19.16
N ASN A 65 -19.06 10.26 -20.25
CA ASN A 65 -20.27 9.94 -21.01
C ASN A 65 -20.91 8.61 -20.56
N GLU A 66 -20.48 8.05 -19.43
CA GLU A 66 -21.03 6.83 -18.86
C GLU A 66 -22.40 7.07 -18.18
N PRO A 67 -23.22 6.01 -17.99
CA PRO A 67 -24.47 6.10 -17.25
C PRO A 67 -24.33 6.79 -15.88
N GLU A 68 -25.26 7.68 -15.56
CA GLU A 68 -25.19 8.55 -14.39
C GLU A 68 -25.01 7.77 -13.07
N HIS A 69 -25.68 6.62 -12.93
CA HIS A 69 -25.57 5.78 -11.74
C HIS A 69 -24.14 5.25 -11.51
N LEU A 70 -23.39 4.93 -12.57
CA LEU A 70 -21.99 4.51 -12.48
C LEU A 70 -21.09 5.68 -12.08
N VAL A 71 -21.30 6.84 -12.71
CA VAL A 71 -20.54 8.06 -12.41
C VAL A 71 -20.76 8.49 -10.96
N ASN A 72 -22.00 8.43 -10.47
CA ASN A 72 -22.35 8.78 -9.10
C ASN A 72 -21.71 7.82 -8.09
N GLU A 73 -21.71 6.52 -8.39
CA GLU A 73 -21.06 5.51 -7.55
C GLU A 73 -19.54 5.70 -7.50
N ALA A 74 -18.90 5.95 -8.65
CA ALA A 74 -17.49 6.27 -8.72
C ALA A 74 -17.13 7.56 -7.94
N LYS A 75 -17.94 8.62 -8.08
CA LYS A 75 -17.76 9.87 -7.31
C LYS A 75 -17.90 9.62 -5.81
N ARG A 76 -18.89 8.82 -5.38
CA ARG A 76 -19.08 8.45 -3.97
C ARG A 76 -17.84 7.77 -3.42
N TYR A 77 -17.34 6.75 -4.12
CA TYR A 77 -16.13 6.03 -3.73
C TYR A 77 -14.91 6.96 -3.63
N LEU A 78 -14.62 7.74 -4.67
CA LEU A 78 -13.45 8.61 -4.71
C LEU A 78 -13.49 9.74 -3.67
N ARG A 79 -14.67 10.26 -3.33
CA ARG A 79 -14.82 11.24 -2.23
C ARG A 79 -14.48 10.62 -0.88
N GLY A 80 -14.98 9.42 -0.60
CA GLY A 80 -14.64 8.67 0.62
C GLY A 80 -13.14 8.35 0.70
N LEU A 81 -12.56 7.92 -0.43
CA LEU A 81 -11.13 7.67 -0.54
C LEU A 81 -10.29 8.93 -0.27
N LYS A 82 -10.66 10.09 -0.86
CA LYS A 82 -9.97 11.36 -0.61
C LYS A 82 -9.97 11.70 0.87
N GLY A 83 -11.13 11.57 1.54
CA GLY A 83 -11.24 11.80 2.98
C GLY A 83 -10.31 10.89 3.79
N HIS A 84 -10.30 9.60 3.46
CA HIS A 84 -9.40 8.62 4.08
C HIS A 84 -7.91 8.98 3.89
N LEU A 85 -7.49 9.38 2.69
CA LEU A 85 -6.10 9.77 2.42
C LEU A 85 -5.67 10.99 3.25
N VAL A 86 -6.52 12.02 3.33
CA VAL A 86 -6.27 13.21 4.15
C VAL A 86 -6.19 12.85 5.63
N GLN A 87 -7.08 11.99 6.12
CA GLN A 87 -7.06 11.53 7.50
C GLN A 87 -5.77 10.76 7.82
N MET A 88 -5.38 9.82 6.96
CA MET A 88 -4.14 9.05 7.12
C MET A 88 -2.90 9.96 7.12
N LYS A 89 -2.86 10.96 6.24
CA LYS A 89 -1.78 11.95 6.20
C LYS A 89 -1.68 12.72 7.53
N ARG A 90 -2.80 13.24 8.04
CA ARG A 90 -2.84 13.94 9.33
C ARG A 90 -2.41 13.06 10.48
N GLN A 91 -2.86 11.80 10.52
CA GLN A 91 -2.47 10.84 11.55
C GLN A 91 -0.97 10.55 11.52
N LYS A 92 -0.39 10.41 10.32
CA LYS A 92 1.05 10.22 10.14
C LYS A 92 1.84 11.43 10.65
N GLU A 93 1.46 12.64 10.25
CA GLU A 93 2.10 13.88 10.70
C GLU A 93 2.01 14.06 12.22
N ALA A 94 0.84 13.77 12.81
CA ALA A 94 0.65 13.84 14.26
C ALA A 94 1.54 12.83 15.00
N LYS A 95 1.64 11.60 14.49
CA LYS A 95 2.50 10.54 15.06
C LYS A 95 3.97 10.91 14.96
N GLU A 96 4.42 11.43 13.82
CA GLU A 96 5.79 11.89 13.62
C GLU A 96 6.13 13.06 14.55
N ARG A 97 5.22 14.01 14.73
CA ARG A 97 5.40 15.12 15.68
C ARG A 97 5.53 14.60 17.11
N ALA A 98 4.62 13.73 17.54
CA ALA A 98 4.67 13.14 18.88
C ALA A 98 5.98 12.34 19.11
N ALA A 99 6.46 11.62 18.10
CA ALA A 99 7.73 10.91 18.18
C ALA A 99 8.93 11.87 18.36
N ARG A 100 8.97 12.97 17.61
CA ARG A 100 10.03 14.00 17.74
C ARG A 100 9.99 14.68 19.11
N GLU A 101 8.80 14.98 19.62
CA GLU A 101 8.63 15.58 20.95
C GLU A 101 9.07 14.61 22.06
N ALA A 102 8.73 13.33 21.94
CA ALA A 102 9.18 12.28 22.86
C ALA A 102 10.71 12.10 22.84
N GLU A 103 11.32 12.13 21.65
CA GLU A 103 12.78 12.08 21.49
C GLU A 103 13.47 13.31 22.09
N ALA A 104 12.96 14.52 21.82
CA ALA A 104 13.50 15.74 22.42
C ALA A 104 13.40 15.72 23.96
N ALA A 105 12.27 15.23 24.50
CA ALA A 105 12.08 15.08 25.93
C ALA A 105 13.05 14.06 26.54
N SER A 106 13.30 12.92 25.88
CA SER A 106 14.23 11.90 26.36
C SER A 106 15.68 12.39 26.35
N VAL A 107 16.10 13.11 25.31
CA VAL A 107 17.42 13.75 25.22
C VAL A 107 17.60 14.78 26.34
N PHE A 108 16.60 15.63 26.57
CA PHE A 108 16.64 16.61 27.65
C PHE A 108 16.73 15.96 29.04
N GLN A 109 15.98 14.88 29.26
CA GLN A 109 16.02 14.13 30.51
C GLN A 109 17.38 13.45 30.73
N ALA A 110 17.98 12.88 29.68
CA ALA A 110 19.32 12.30 29.73
C ALA A 110 20.39 13.37 30.04
N ALA A 111 20.30 14.55 29.42
CA ALA A 111 21.24 15.65 29.68
C ALA A 111 21.15 16.19 31.12
N ARG A 112 19.98 16.11 31.77
CA ARG A 112 19.79 16.48 33.19
C ARG A 112 20.09 15.34 34.17
N ALA A 113 20.41 14.14 33.69
CA ALA A 113 20.73 13.02 34.57
C ALA A 113 22.05 13.29 35.32
N PRO A 114 22.08 13.18 36.65
CA PRO A 114 23.29 13.48 37.41
C PRO A 114 24.41 12.47 37.14
N LEU A 115 25.64 12.99 36.98
CA LEU A 115 26.85 12.23 36.59
C LEU A 115 27.20 11.03 37.49
N TRP A 116 26.77 11.02 38.76
CA TRP A 116 27.10 9.95 39.69
C TRP A 116 26.33 8.64 39.44
N LYS A 117 25.33 8.63 38.56
CA LYS A 117 24.56 7.43 38.20
C LYS A 117 25.21 6.59 37.09
N SER A 118 26.29 7.05 36.48
CA SER A 118 26.96 6.39 35.35
C SER A 118 28.39 5.92 35.64
N ALA A 119 28.83 5.93 36.92
CA ALA A 119 30.14 5.40 37.28
C ALA A 119 30.18 3.87 37.11
N PRO A 120 31.19 3.29 36.44
CA PRO A 120 31.32 1.85 36.31
C PRO A 120 31.54 1.24 37.69
N THR A 121 30.77 0.19 38.01
CA THR A 121 30.91 -0.58 39.24
C THR A 121 32.32 -1.20 39.27
N VAL A 122 33.20 -0.65 40.10
CA VAL A 122 34.53 -1.22 40.31
C VAL A 122 34.35 -2.44 41.22
N HIS A 123 34.43 -3.63 40.64
CA HIS A 123 34.51 -4.87 41.42
C HIS A 123 35.96 -5.08 41.85
N PHE A 124 36.17 -5.13 43.17
CA PHE A 124 37.43 -5.47 43.82
C PHE A 124 37.64 -6.98 43.88
#